data_AF-A0A2N5UYS6-F1
#
_entry.id   AF-A0A2N5UYS6-F1
#
_cell.length_a   1.000
_cell.length_b   1.000
_cell.length_c   1.000
_cell.angle_alpha   90.00
_cell.angle_beta   90.00
_cell.angle_gamma   90.00
#
_symmetry.space_group_name_H-M   'P 1'
#
loop_
_entity.id
_entity.type
_entity.pdbx_description
1 polymer ?
#
loop_
_entity_poly.entity_id
_entity_poly.type
_entity_poly.pdbx_seq_one_letter_code
_entity_poly.pdbx_strand_id
1 'polypeptide(L)'
;MDHESLKYFKTQRHVNQRLARFVDEIEFFNVHIIYRPGPEQMAADALSRKPNDHLDSSYPPPEEAESLFTLEPMVEAAFTKLRNLQDNHPEELTKKGFEVDHKTLYHTNHRGQKVRIITDPTEAMRAAKETHIRLGHCNLKDTLFQLQNE
;
A
#
# COMPACT_ATOMS: atom_id res chain seq x y z
N MET A 1 13.48 9.54 5.10
CA MET A 1 14.74 9.66 5.88
C MET A 1 14.44 10.52 7.08
N ASP A 2 14.75 10.02 8.26
CA ASP A 2 14.52 10.66 9.58
C ASP A 2 15.66 11.61 9.97
N HIS A 3 16.72 11.65 9.16
CA HIS A 3 17.85 12.56 9.35
C HIS A 3 17.65 13.86 8.56
N GLU A 4 17.02 14.85 9.19
CA GLU A 4 16.58 16.09 8.53
C GLU A 4 17.70 16.84 7.80
N SER A 5 18.92 16.87 8.33
CA SER A 5 20.03 17.59 7.70
C SER A 5 20.46 17.02 6.34
N LEU A 6 20.07 15.80 5.99
CA LEU A 6 20.32 15.23 4.66
C LEU A 6 19.53 15.94 3.55
N LYS A 7 18.48 16.72 3.87
CA LYS A 7 17.75 17.51 2.87
C LYS A 7 18.64 18.51 2.14
N TYR A 8 19.73 18.94 2.78
CA TYR A 8 20.70 19.89 2.23
C TYR A 8 21.92 19.23 1.59
N PHE A 9 21.93 17.90 1.43
CA PHE A 9 23.07 17.13 0.93
C PHE A 9 23.66 17.72 -0.36
N LYS A 10 22.81 18.09 -1.33
CA LYS A 10 23.23 18.68 -2.62
C LYS A 10 23.79 20.10 -2.50
N THR A 11 23.39 20.86 -1.47
CA THR A 11 23.76 22.26 -1.28
C THR A 11 24.85 22.46 -0.23
N GLN A 12 25.32 21.38 0.39
CA GLN A 12 26.24 21.45 1.52
C GLN A 12 27.67 21.68 1.04
N ARG A 13 28.28 22.79 1.47
CA ARG A 13 29.65 23.17 1.06
C ARG A 13 30.74 22.21 1.58
N HIS A 14 30.51 21.60 2.74
CA HIS A 14 31.42 20.63 3.34
C HIS A 14 30.65 19.37 3.71
N VAL A 15 30.94 18.28 3.02
CA VAL A 15 30.41 16.94 3.31
C VAL A 15 31.27 16.25 4.36
N ASN A 16 30.63 15.64 5.36
CA ASN A 16 31.31 14.79 6.34
C ASN A 16 31.92 13.58 5.60
N GLN A 17 33.05 13.05 6.07
CA GLN A 17 33.71 11.86 5.51
C GLN A 17 32.76 10.68 5.27
N ARG A 18 31.75 10.48 6.14
CA ARG A 18 30.73 9.44 5.94
C ARG A 18 29.83 9.71 4.74
N LEU A 19 29.47 10.98 4.50
CA LEU A 19 28.63 11.39 3.38
C LEU A 19 29.41 11.42 2.07
N ALA A 20 30.68 11.86 2.11
CA ALA A 20 31.58 11.90 0.97
C ALA A 20 31.68 10.53 0.25
N ARG A 21 31.65 9.42 1.01
CA ARG A 21 31.65 8.06 0.45
C ARG A 21 30.47 7.78 -0.46
N PHE A 22 29.33 8.42 -0.22
CA PHE A 22 28.10 8.23 -0.99
C PHE A 22 27.87 9.34 -2.03
N VAL A 23 28.66 10.42 -2.04
CA VAL A 23 28.49 11.52 -3.00
C VAL A 23 28.67 11.01 -4.42
N ASP A 24 29.78 10.32 -4.67
CA ASP A 24 30.12 9.82 -6.01
C ASP A 24 29.05 8.86 -6.53
N GLU A 25 28.51 7.99 -5.67
CA GLU A 25 27.45 7.03 -6.04
C GLU A 25 26.10 7.73 -6.28
N ILE A 26 25.73 8.69 -5.44
CA ILE A 26 24.45 9.40 -5.51
C ILE A 26 24.41 10.36 -6.71
N GLU A 27 25.56 10.87 -7.16
CA GLU A 27 25.65 11.80 -8.28
C GLU A 27 25.15 11.20 -9.62
N PHE A 28 25.25 9.87 -9.77
CA PHE A 28 24.71 9.17 -10.95
C PHE A 28 23.18 9.15 -11.01
N PHE A 29 22.48 9.54 -9.94
CA PHE A 29 21.03 9.50 -9.85
C PHE A 29 20.44 10.91 -9.69
N ASN A 30 19.26 11.14 -10.28
CA ASN A 30 18.50 12.35 -10.00
C ASN A 30 17.78 12.25 -8.64
N VAL A 31 18.55 12.34 -7.54
CA VAL A 31 18.02 12.14 -6.19
C VAL A 31 17.35 13.40 -5.64
N HIS A 32 16.16 13.23 -5.08
CA HIS A 32 15.49 14.24 -4.26
C HIS A 32 15.36 13.72 -2.82
N ILE A 33 16.11 14.31 -1.89
CA ILE A 33 16.09 13.90 -0.48
C ILE A 33 15.03 14.70 0.26
N ILE A 34 13.98 14.01 0.71
CA ILE A 34 12.88 14.59 1.48
C ILE A 34 12.91 14.01 2.90
N TYR A 35 12.90 14.91 3.88
CA TYR A 35 12.76 14.52 5.29
C TYR A 35 11.39 13.89 5.53
N ARG A 36 11.37 12.77 6.25
CA ARG A 36 10.16 12.06 6.70
C ARG A 36 10.31 11.81 8.20
N PRO A 37 9.37 12.24 9.06
CA PRO A 37 9.44 11.98 10.48
C PRO A 37 9.29 10.48 10.78
N GLY A 38 9.86 10.02 11.89
CA GLY A 38 9.92 8.60 12.27
C GLY A 38 8.60 7.81 12.15
N PRO A 39 7.43 8.35 12.56
CA PRO A 39 6.13 7.68 12.40
C PRO A 39 5.73 7.39 10.95
N GLU A 40 6.22 8.16 9.98
CA GLU A 40 5.99 7.89 8.54
C GLU A 40 6.98 6.87 7.97
N GLN A 41 8.04 6.55 8.72
CA GLN A 41 9.14 5.70 8.28
C GLN A 41 9.01 4.25 8.78
N MET A 42 7.82 3.84 9.23
CA MET A 42 7.53 2.50 9.78
C MET A 42 7.96 1.36 8.85
N ALA A 43 7.81 1.50 7.53
CA ALA A 43 8.18 0.46 6.58
C ALA A 43 9.71 0.24 6.54
N ALA A 44 10.49 1.32 6.45
CA ALA A 44 11.95 1.24 6.45
C ALA A 44 12.49 0.79 7.82
N ASP A 45 11.88 1.28 8.92
CA ASP A 45 12.21 0.86 10.28
C ASP A 45 11.96 -0.66 10.46
N ALA A 46 10.81 -1.18 10.03
CA ALA A 46 10.49 -2.61 10.07
C ALA A 46 11.46 -3.46 9.26
N LEU A 47 11.89 -3.00 8.07
CA LEU A 47 12.89 -3.70 7.26
C LEU A 47 14.28 -3.67 7.94
N SER A 48 14.67 -2.55 8.53
CA SER A 48 15.96 -2.42 9.23
C SER A 48 16.02 -3.23 10.52
N ARG A 49 14.86 -3.47 11.15
CA ARG A 49 14.69 -4.26 12.38
C ARG A 49 14.43 -5.73 12.12
N LYS A 50 14.33 -6.18 10.86
CA LYS A 50 14.32 -7.61 10.60
C LYS A 50 15.59 -8.16 11.25
N PRO A 51 15.49 -9.04 12.27
CA PRO A 51 16.67 -9.69 12.82
C PRO A 51 17.36 -10.31 11.62
N ASN A 52 18.68 -10.09 11.48
CA ASN A 52 19.45 -10.58 10.34
C ASN A 52 19.02 -12.01 10.08
N ASP A 53 18.16 -12.16 9.08
CA ASP A 53 17.59 -13.44 8.74
C ASP A 53 18.69 -14.09 7.91
N HIS A 54 19.71 -14.54 8.62
CA HIS A 54 20.42 -15.75 8.28
C HIS A 54 19.45 -16.95 8.38
N LEU A 55 18.16 -16.78 8.04
CA LEU A 55 17.33 -17.89 7.60
C LEU A 55 18.05 -18.41 6.37
N ASP A 56 18.64 -19.57 6.59
CA ASP A 56 19.38 -20.41 5.67
C ASP A 56 19.46 -19.89 4.23
N SER A 57 20.69 -19.70 3.76
CA SER A 57 21.07 -19.68 2.35
C SER A 57 20.60 -20.92 1.54
N SER A 58 19.81 -21.82 2.13
CA SER A 58 19.16 -22.96 1.49
C SER A 58 17.95 -22.55 0.63
N TYR A 59 17.34 -21.39 0.90
CA TYR A 59 16.29 -20.84 0.05
C TYR A 59 16.87 -19.72 -0.82
N PRO A 60 17.15 -19.99 -2.11
CA PRO A 60 17.48 -18.90 -3.02
C PRO A 60 16.32 -17.90 -3.03
N PRO A 61 16.60 -16.58 -3.13
CA PRO A 61 15.57 -15.61 -3.41
C PRO A 61 14.71 -16.11 -4.57
N PRO A 62 13.37 -15.99 -4.51
CA PRO A 62 12.52 -16.32 -5.64
C PRO A 62 13.06 -15.67 -6.91
N GLU A 63 13.20 -16.45 -7.98
CA GLU A 63 13.69 -15.96 -9.28
C GLU A 63 12.81 -14.81 -9.79
N GLU A 64 11.53 -14.83 -9.41
CA GLU A 64 10.56 -13.77 -9.65
C GLU A 64 9.94 -13.30 -8.33
N ALA A 65 10.01 -12.00 -8.05
CA ALA A 65 9.30 -11.41 -6.93
C ALA A 65 7.80 -11.37 -7.24
N GLU A 66 6.99 -12.02 -6.41
CA GLU A 66 5.53 -11.89 -6.51
C GLU A 66 5.12 -10.43 -6.29
N SER A 67 4.24 -9.93 -7.15
CA SER A 67 3.69 -8.58 -7.00
C SER A 67 2.99 -8.45 -5.66
N LEU A 68 3.21 -7.33 -4.95
CA LEU A 68 2.45 -6.99 -3.73
C LEU A 68 0.93 -6.89 -3.97
N PHE A 69 0.51 -6.83 -5.24
CA PHE A 69 -0.90 -6.80 -5.64
C PHE A 69 -1.40 -8.15 -6.13
N THR A 70 -0.61 -9.22 -6.06
CA THR A 70 -1.11 -10.57 -6.34
C THR A 70 -2.20 -10.88 -5.31
N LEU A 71 -3.42 -11.14 -5.77
CA LEU A 71 -4.53 -11.48 -4.89
C LEU A 71 -4.20 -12.80 -4.19
N GLU A 72 -4.04 -12.75 -2.87
CA GLU A 72 -3.91 -13.98 -2.11
C GLU A 72 -5.16 -14.84 -2.33
N PRO A 73 -5.03 -16.19 -2.40
CA PRO A 73 -6.16 -17.08 -2.63
C PRO A 73 -7.32 -16.88 -1.64
N MET A 74 -7.01 -16.46 -0.40
CA MET A 74 -8.01 -16.12 0.62
C MET A 74 -8.86 -14.89 0.22
N VAL A 75 -8.24 -13.88 -0.40
CA VAL A 75 -8.92 -12.66 -0.83
C VAL A 75 -9.85 -12.97 -2.00
N GLU A 76 -9.41 -13.77 -2.96
CA GLU A 76 -10.23 -14.18 -4.10
C GLU A 76 -11.46 -15.00 -3.67
N ALA A 77 -11.30 -15.89 -2.69
CA ALA A 77 -12.41 -16.63 -2.09
C ALA A 77 -13.43 -15.69 -1.41
N ALA A 78 -12.97 -14.62 -0.76
CA ALA A 78 -13.85 -13.63 -0.14
C ALA A 78 -14.67 -12.84 -1.19
N PHE A 79 -14.05 -12.40 -2.29
CA PHE A 79 -14.76 -11.75 -3.40
C PHE A 79 -15.80 -12.67 -4.03
N THR A 80 -15.44 -13.94 -4.27
CA THR A 80 -16.36 -14.95 -4.80
C THR A 80 -17.56 -15.16 -3.88
N LYS A 81 -17.32 -15.26 -2.56
CA LYS A 81 -18.39 -15.39 -1.57
C LYS A 81 -19.31 -14.17 -1.57
N LEU A 82 -18.75 -12.97 -1.64
CA LEU A 82 -19.52 -11.72 -1.65
C LEU A 82 -20.40 -11.63 -2.90
N ARG A 83 -19.87 -11.99 -4.07
CA ARG A 83 -20.62 -12.06 -5.32
C ARG A 83 -21.74 -13.10 -5.26
N ASN A 84 -21.48 -14.29 -4.72
CA ASN A 84 -22.50 -15.32 -4.54
C ASN A 84 -23.64 -14.87 -3.61
N LEU A 85 -23.34 -14.12 -2.55
CA LEU A 85 -24.36 -13.53 -1.68
C LEU A 85 -25.18 -12.46 -2.42
N GLN A 86 -24.54 -11.65 -3.25
CA GLN A 86 -25.23 -10.64 -4.05
C GLN A 86 -26.20 -11.26 -5.07
N ASP A 87 -25.79 -12.34 -5.74
CA ASP A 87 -26.58 -12.97 -6.80
C ASP A 87 -27.67 -13.89 -6.28
N ASN A 88 -27.42 -14.63 -5.19
CA ASN A 88 -28.32 -15.68 -4.70
C ASN A 88 -29.06 -15.33 -3.41
N HIS A 89 -28.52 -14.41 -2.58
CA HIS A 89 -29.04 -14.10 -1.24
C HIS A 89 -29.06 -12.60 -0.92
N PRO A 90 -29.69 -11.75 -1.75
CA PRO A 90 -29.74 -10.30 -1.52
C PRO A 90 -30.42 -9.93 -0.19
N GLU A 91 -31.35 -10.76 0.31
CA GLU A 91 -32.01 -10.56 1.59
C GLU A 91 -31.07 -10.61 2.79
N GLU A 92 -29.98 -11.38 2.74
CA GLU A 92 -28.98 -11.42 3.80
C GLU A 92 -28.15 -10.13 3.84
N LEU A 93 -27.88 -9.56 2.66
CA LEU A 93 -27.20 -8.28 2.51
C LEU A 93 -28.05 -7.14 3.08
N THR A 94 -29.33 -7.11 2.75
CA THR A 94 -30.28 -6.11 3.29
C THR A 94 -30.39 -6.20 4.81
N LYS A 95 -30.45 -7.42 5.39
CA LYS A 95 -30.45 -7.61 6.85
C LYS A 95 -29.19 -7.06 7.53
N LYS A 96 -28.06 -7.08 6.83
CA LYS A 96 -26.79 -6.53 7.31
C LYS A 96 -26.61 -5.04 6.99
N GLY A 97 -27.63 -4.37 6.43
CA GLY A 97 -27.60 -2.94 6.12
C GLY A 97 -26.91 -2.61 4.79
N PHE A 98 -26.73 -3.60 3.91
CA PHE A 98 -26.26 -3.36 2.54
C PHE A 98 -27.45 -3.16 1.59
N GLU A 99 -27.28 -2.27 0.63
CA GLU A 99 -28.27 -2.01 -0.41
C GLU A 99 -27.72 -2.46 -1.76
N VAL A 100 -28.49 -3.23 -2.51
CA VAL A 100 -28.13 -3.64 -3.87
C VAL A 100 -28.94 -2.80 -4.86
N ASP A 101 -28.26 -2.04 -5.70
CA ASP A 101 -28.88 -1.21 -6.73
C ASP A 101 -28.19 -1.46 -8.08
N HIS A 102 -28.94 -1.86 -9.11
CA HIS A 102 -28.44 -2.16 -10.46
C HIS A 102 -27.15 -3.03 -10.49
N LYS A 103 -27.10 -4.10 -9.69
CA LYS A 103 -25.91 -4.99 -9.51
C LYS A 103 -24.70 -4.34 -8.84
N THR A 104 -24.85 -3.15 -8.29
CA THR A 104 -23.84 -2.48 -7.48
C THR A 104 -24.23 -2.59 -6.00
N LEU A 105 -23.28 -2.98 -5.16
CA LEU A 105 -23.49 -3.08 -3.72
C LEU A 105 -23.12 -1.77 -3.04
N TYR A 106 -23.94 -1.33 -2.10
CA TYR A 106 -23.75 -0.14 -1.31
C TYR A 106 -23.86 -0.42 0.18
N HIS A 107 -23.18 0.38 0.99
CA HIS A 107 -23.31 0.35 2.44
C HIS A 107 -23.37 1.77 2.99
N THR A 108 -24.24 2.00 3.97
CA THR A 108 -24.33 3.29 4.66
C THR A 108 -23.34 3.32 5.81
N ASN A 109 -22.30 4.14 5.69
CA ASN A 109 -21.30 4.30 6.75
C ASN A 109 -21.92 4.97 7.99
N HIS A 110 -21.21 4.97 9.13
CA HIS A 110 -21.64 5.60 10.39
C HIS A 110 -21.97 7.09 10.25
N ARG A 111 -21.49 7.74 9.18
CA ARG A 111 -21.76 9.14 8.81
C ARG A 111 -23.05 9.32 8.00
N GLY A 112 -23.80 8.26 7.72
CA GLY A 112 -25.00 8.28 6.87
C GLY A 112 -24.72 8.40 5.37
N GLN A 113 -23.45 8.29 4.96
CA GLN A 113 -23.04 8.37 3.56
C GLN A 113 -23.12 6.98 2.90
N LYS A 114 -23.69 6.93 1.70
CA LYS A 114 -23.80 5.72 0.88
C LYS A 114 -22.50 5.49 0.13
N VAL A 115 -21.76 4.44 0.49
CA VAL A 115 -20.47 4.09 -0.09
C VAL A 115 -20.63 2.91 -1.03
N ARG A 116 -19.98 2.94 -2.19
CA ARG A 116 -19.97 1.84 -3.16
C ARG A 116 -19.00 0.75 -2.71
N ILE A 117 -19.44 -0.50 -2.74
CA ILE A 117 -18.60 -1.66 -2.48
C ILE A 117 -18.26 -2.32 -3.81
N ILE A 118 -16.96 -2.39 -4.10
CA ILE A 118 -16.45 -3.07 -5.29
C ILE A 118 -16.52 -4.57 -5.04
N THR A 119 -17.27 -5.28 -5.89
CA THR A 119 -17.46 -6.74 -5.79
C THR A 119 -16.64 -7.51 -6.82
N ASP A 120 -16.11 -6.81 -7.83
CA ASP A 120 -15.22 -7.40 -8.83
C ASP A 120 -13.75 -7.33 -8.37
N PRO A 121 -13.05 -8.47 -8.27
CA PRO A 121 -11.67 -8.51 -7.78
C PRO A 121 -10.70 -7.78 -8.71
N THR A 122 -10.96 -7.77 -10.03
CA THR A 122 -10.08 -7.10 -10.99
C THR A 122 -10.21 -5.59 -10.92
N GLU A 123 -11.44 -5.09 -10.72
CA GLU A 123 -11.72 -3.68 -10.45
C GLU A 123 -11.10 -3.23 -9.13
N ALA A 124 -11.26 -4.03 -8.06
CA ALA A 124 -10.71 -3.72 -6.74
C ALA A 124 -9.18 -3.63 -6.77
N MET A 125 -8.52 -4.58 -7.43
CA MET A 125 -7.06 -4.57 -7.60
C MET A 125 -6.59 -3.35 -8.39
N ARG A 126 -7.31 -3.00 -9.47
CA ARG A 126 -7.00 -1.82 -10.29
C ARG A 126 -7.12 -0.53 -9.48
N ALA A 127 -8.22 -0.35 -8.77
CA ALA A 127 -8.45 0.81 -7.91
C ALA A 127 -7.36 0.93 -6.83
N ALA A 128 -7.00 -0.18 -6.17
CA ALA A 128 -5.93 -0.20 -5.17
C ALA A 128 -4.57 0.17 -5.76
N LYS A 129 -4.23 -0.34 -6.95
CA LYS A 129 -2.98 -0.01 -7.64
C LYS A 129 -2.94 1.45 -8.08
N GLU A 130 -4.01 1.97 -8.67
CA GLU A 130 -4.11 3.36 -9.13
C GLU A 130 -4.00 4.34 -7.96
N THR A 131 -4.72 4.08 -6.87
CA THR A 131 -4.65 4.91 -5.66
C THR A 131 -3.26 4.89 -5.04
N HIS A 132 -2.61 3.72 -4.96
CA HIS A 132 -1.24 3.60 -4.45
C HIS A 132 -0.23 4.38 -5.31
N ILE A 133 -0.32 4.31 -6.64
CA ILE A 133 0.53 5.06 -7.55
C ILE A 133 0.28 6.57 -7.43
N ARG A 134 -0.99 6.98 -7.40
CA ARG A 134 -1.40 8.39 -7.29
C ARG A 134 -0.94 9.03 -5.99
N LEU A 135 -0.93 8.29 -4.89
CA LEU A 135 -0.41 8.75 -3.61
C LEU A 135 1.13 8.77 -3.55
N GLY A 136 1.82 8.28 -4.59
CA GLY A 136 3.28 8.27 -4.63
C GLY A 136 3.90 7.14 -3.80
N HIS A 137 3.31 5.94 -3.88
CA HIS A 137 3.76 4.76 -3.14
C HIS A 137 3.66 4.89 -1.61
N CYS A 138 2.58 5.52 -1.15
CA CYS A 138 2.28 5.65 0.27
C CYS A 138 1.96 4.30 0.93
N ASN A 139 1.98 4.30 2.26
CA ASN A 139 1.69 3.10 3.04
C ASN A 139 0.24 2.61 2.85
N LEU A 140 -0.03 1.40 3.33
CA LEU A 140 -1.36 0.77 3.23
C LEU A 140 -2.46 1.61 3.88
N LYS A 141 -2.19 2.25 5.03
CA LYS A 141 -3.19 3.02 5.77
C LYS A 141 -3.65 4.24 4.97
N ASP A 142 -2.72 4.95 4.36
CA ASP A 142 -3.02 6.13 3.55
C ASP A 142 -3.79 5.74 2.28
N THR A 143 -3.39 4.63 1.65
CA THR A 143 -4.07 4.09 0.47
C THR A 143 -5.51 3.67 0.80
N LEU A 144 -5.72 2.95 1.92
CA LEU A 144 -7.05 2.54 2.38
C LEU A 144 -7.93 3.73 2.77
N PHE A 145 -7.36 4.71 3.49
CA PHE A 145 -8.08 5.91 3.87
C PHE A 145 -8.59 6.65 2.63
N GLN A 146 -7.76 6.74 1.57
CA GLN A 146 -8.17 7.39 0.33
C GLN A 146 -9.27 6.60 -0.38
N LEU A 147 -9.14 5.27 -0.48
CA LEU A 147 -10.17 4.40 -1.08
C LEU A 147 -11.52 4.46 -0.37
N GLN A 148 -11.55 4.73 0.94
CA GLN A 148 -12.78 4.83 1.72
C GLN A 148 -13.50 6.18 1.61
N ASN A 149 -12.78 7.22 1.18
CA ASN A 149 -13.28 8.59 1.10
C ASN A 149 -13.51 9.07 -0.34
N GLU A 150 -13.30 8.20 -1.33
CA GLU A 150 -13.62 8.40 -2.75
C GLU A 150 -15.00 7.83 -3.11
#